data_AF-A0A3A4PXR5-F1
#
_entry.id   AF-A0A3A4PXR5-F1
#
_cell.length_a   1.000
_cell.length_b   1.000
_cell.length_c   1.000
_cell.angle_alpha   90.00
_cell.angle_beta   90.00
_cell.angle_gamma   90.00
#
_symmetry.space_group_name_H-M   'P 1'
#
loop_
_entity.id
_entity.type
_entity.pdbx_description
1 polymer ?
#
loop_
_entity_poly.entity_id
_entity_poly.type
_entity_poly.pdbx_seq_one_letter_code
_entity_poly.pdbx_strand_id
1 'polypeptide(L)'
;MAKRPVTPAYVIFYILFSPDTWRIVMGIIFAVLLVPHIVKPDMTMPARAVLYIMVATIGYAASGLPARGITNLLKRLILGDKLP
;
A
#
# COMPACT_ATOMS: atom_id res chain seq x y z
N MET A 1 22.15 15.07 18.69
CA MET A 1 20.73 14.91 18.34
C MET A 1 20.13 13.79 19.19
N ALA A 2 19.27 14.11 20.16
CA ALA A 2 18.59 13.06 20.93
C ALA A 2 17.67 12.27 19.99
N LYS A 3 17.90 10.96 19.85
CA LYS A 3 17.00 10.08 19.08
C LYS A 3 15.64 10.11 19.75
N ARG A 4 14.59 10.50 19.01
CA ARG A 4 13.22 10.45 19.52
C ARG A 4 12.91 9.02 19.97
N PRO A 5 12.24 8.82 21.13
CA PRO A 5 11.90 7.50 21.61
C PRO A 5 11.02 6.79 20.57
N VAL A 6 11.43 5.60 20.13
CA VAL A 6 10.68 4.77 19.19
C VAL A 6 9.52 4.15 19.95
N THR A 7 8.38 4.84 19.98
CA THR A 7 7.14 4.32 20.56
C THR A 7 6.33 3.57 19.50
N PRO A 8 5.44 2.64 19.88
CA PRO A 8 4.55 1.96 18.92
C PRO A 8 3.72 2.93 18.08
N ALA A 9 3.23 4.01 18.71
CA ALA A 9 2.52 5.09 18.03
C ALA A 9 3.39 5.78 16.96
N TYR A 10 4.68 5.97 17.23
CA TYR A 10 5.62 6.54 16.27
C TYR A 10 5.80 5.66 15.03
N VAL A 11 5.86 4.34 15.21
CA VAL A 11 5.96 3.36 14.11
C VAL A 11 4.68 3.37 13.27
N ILE A 12 3.51 3.31 13.90
CA ILE A 12 2.21 3.36 13.21
C ILE A 12 2.06 4.65 12.42
N PHE A 13 2.43 5.79 13.01
CA PHE A 13 2.43 7.08 12.32
C PHE A 13 3.30 7.01 11.06
N TYR A 14 4.54 6.53 11.17
CA TYR A 14 5.44 6.47 10.02
C TYR A 14 4.93 5.56 8.89
N ILE A 15 4.32 4.42 9.25
CA ILE A 15 3.69 3.49 8.30
C ILE A 15 2.49 4.16 7.62
N LEU A 16 1.60 4.82 8.38
CA LEU A 16 0.40 5.47 7.84
C LEU A 16 0.75 6.65 6.90
N PHE A 17 1.84 7.36 7.18
CA PHE A 17 2.31 8.48 6.36
C PHE A 17 3.28 8.09 5.25
N SER A 18 3.58 6.80 5.08
CA SER A 18 4.43 6.30 4.00
C SER A 18 3.61 6.07 2.74
N PRO A 19 3.95 6.72 1.60
CA PRO A 19 3.33 6.44 0.32
C PRO A 19 3.44 4.96 -0.08
N ASP A 20 4.57 4.32 0.24
CA ASP A 20 4.80 2.92 -0.14
C ASP A 20 3.86 1.97 0.59
N THR A 21 3.49 2.27 1.84
CA THR A 21 2.45 1.50 2.56
C THR A 21 1.14 1.52 1.80
N TRP A 22 0.71 2.69 1.33
CA TRP A 22 -0.53 2.82 0.55
C TRP A 22 -0.44 2.11 -0.81
N ARG A 23 0.73 2.12 -1.46
CA ARG A 23 0.93 1.35 -2.70
C ARG A 23 0.84 -0.15 -2.47
N ILE A 24 1.40 -0.65 -1.38
CA ILE A 24 1.31 -2.07 -0.99
C ILE A 24 -0.14 -2.45 -0.72
N VAL A 25 -0.85 -1.65 0.09
CA VAL A 25 -2.26 -1.86 0.39
C VAL A 25 -3.10 -1.91 -0.88
N MET A 26 -2.91 -0.95 -1.80
CA MET A 26 -3.61 -0.94 -3.08
C MET A 26 -3.26 -2.15 -3.95
N GLY A 27 -1.98 -2.54 -4.02
CA GLY A 27 -1.55 -3.74 -4.71
C GLY A 27 -2.25 -5.00 -4.20
N ILE A 28 -2.33 -5.17 -2.88
CA ILE A 28 -3.03 -6.28 -2.24
C ILE A 28 -4.53 -6.24 -2.58
N ILE A 29 -5.17 -5.08 -2.46
CA ILE A 29 -6.59 -4.90 -2.79
C ILE A 29 -6.86 -5.31 -4.25
N PHE A 30 -6.04 -4.83 -5.20
CA PHE A 30 -6.18 -5.19 -6.60
C PHE A 30 -5.99 -6.69 -6.84
N ALA A 31 -5.00 -7.31 -6.18
CA ALA A 31 -4.77 -8.74 -6.31
C ALA A 31 -5.97 -9.56 -5.79
N VAL A 32 -6.49 -9.21 -4.61
CA VAL A 32 -7.65 -9.91 -4.01
C VAL A 32 -8.91 -9.74 -4.86
N LEU A 33 -9.14 -8.57 -5.46
CA LEU A 33 -10.34 -8.31 -6.25
C LEU A 33 -10.26 -8.87 -7.68
N LEU A 34 -9.12 -8.72 -8.35
CA LEU A 34 -8.99 -9.04 -9.78
C LEU A 34 -8.59 -10.49 -10.03
N VAL A 35 -7.71 -11.07 -9.21
CA VAL A 35 -7.18 -12.42 -9.47
C VAL A 35 -8.28 -13.49 -9.51
N PRO A 36 -9.32 -13.48 -8.64
CA PRO A 36 -10.43 -14.44 -8.74
C PRO A 36 -11.16 -14.41 -10.08
N HIS A 37 -11.12 -13.29 -10.80
CA HIS A 37 -11.79 -13.12 -12.09
C HIS A 37 -10.89 -13.52 -13.27
N ILE A 38 -9.59 -13.72 -13.03
CA ILE A 38 -8.57 -14.06 -14.03
C ILE A 38 -8.17 -15.55 -13.93
N VAL A 39 -8.24 -16.12 -12.73
CA VAL A 39 -7.87 -17.52 -12.46
C VAL A 39 -8.83 -18.48 -13.17
N LYS A 40 -8.26 -19.47 -13.85
CA LYS A 40 -9.03 -20.56 -14.45
C LYS A 40 -9.22 -21.74 -13.49
N PRO A 41 -10.32 -22.52 -13.62
CA PRO A 41 -10.63 -23.62 -12.71
C PRO A 41 -9.54 -24.70 -12.63
N ASP A 42 -8.85 -24.94 -13.74
CA ASP A 42 -7.81 -25.95 -13.96
C ASP A 42 -6.39 -25.51 -13.51
N MET A 43 -6.23 -24.27 -13.03
CA MET A 43 -4.92 -23.79 -12.56
C MET A 43 -4.49 -24.45 -11.26
N THR A 44 -3.24 -24.93 -11.23
CA THR A 44 -2.56 -25.41 -10.04
C THR A 44 -2.37 -24.30 -9.00
N MET A 45 -2.30 -24.67 -7.72
CA MET A 45 -2.13 -23.71 -6.62
C MET A 45 -0.90 -22.78 -6.80
N PRO A 46 0.29 -23.27 -7.22
CA PRO A 46 1.44 -22.41 -7.46
C PRO A 46 1.20 -21.39 -8.59
N ALA A 47 0.53 -21.77 -9.67
CA ALA A 47 0.21 -20.87 -10.77
C ALA A 47 -0.71 -19.73 -10.32
N ARG A 48 -1.71 -20.04 -9.48
CA ARG A 48 -2.59 -19.02 -8.87
C ARG A 48 -1.81 -18.07 -7.98
N ALA A 49 -0.90 -18.58 -7.13
CA ALA A 49 -0.07 -17.74 -6.27
C ALA A 49 0.79 -16.75 -7.07
N VAL A 50 1.37 -17.18 -8.19
CA VAL A 50 2.12 -16.29 -9.09
C VAL A 50 1.22 -15.19 -9.65
N LEU A 51 -0.02 -15.48 -10.04
CA LEU A 51 -0.96 -14.45 -10.49
C LEU A 51 -1.27 -13.41 -9.40
N TYR A 52 -1.42 -13.83 -8.15
CA TYR A 52 -1.55 -12.90 -7.03
C TYR A 52 -0.36 -11.97 -6.90
N ILE A 53 0.86 -12.50 -7.00
CA ILE A 53 2.09 -11.69 -6.94
C ILE A 53 2.18 -10.72 -8.13
N MET A 54 1.86 -11.19 -9.34
CA MET A 54 1.89 -10.35 -10.55
C MET A 54 0.87 -9.21 -10.47
N VAL A 55 -0.38 -9.49 -10.10
CA VAL A 55 -1.41 -8.45 -10.00
C VAL A 55 -1.09 -7.49 -8.84
N ALA A 56 -0.57 -8.00 -7.72
CA ALA A 56 -0.16 -7.15 -6.60
C ALA A 56 0.96 -6.18 -6.99
N THR A 57 1.97 -6.66 -7.72
CA THR A 57 3.09 -5.83 -8.19
C THR A 57 2.65 -4.80 -9.24
N ILE A 58 1.76 -5.18 -10.16
CA ILE A 58 1.15 -4.24 -11.12
C ILE A 58 0.33 -3.17 -10.37
N GLY A 59 -0.52 -3.59 -9.43
CA GLY A 59 -1.32 -2.68 -8.61
C GLY A 59 -0.46 -1.72 -7.77
N TYR A 60 0.66 -2.21 -7.22
CA TYR A 60 1.66 -1.39 -6.53
C TYR A 60 2.30 -0.34 -7.46
N ALA A 61 2.70 -0.74 -8.67
CA ALA A 61 3.31 0.15 -9.64
C ALA A 61 2.32 1.23 -10.10
N ALA A 62 1.10 0.82 -10.48
CA ALA A 62 0.04 1.70 -10.96
C ALA A 62 -0.49 2.67 -9.89
N SER A 63 -0.48 2.28 -8.62
CA SER A 63 -1.00 3.09 -7.51
C SER A 63 -0.06 4.23 -7.06
N GLY A 64 1.02 4.52 -7.79
CA GLY A 64 1.97 5.59 -7.41
C GLY A 64 1.35 6.97 -7.26
N LEU A 65 0.44 7.36 -8.16
CA LEU A 65 -0.30 8.63 -8.08
C LEU A 65 -1.35 8.65 -6.95
N PRO A 66 -2.26 7.67 -6.85
CA PRO A 66 -3.29 7.69 -5.79
C PRO A 66 -2.68 7.53 -4.39
N ALA A 67 -1.63 6.73 -4.21
CA ALA A 67 -0.96 6.56 -2.92
C ALA A 67 -0.36 7.87 -2.40
N ARG A 68 0.28 8.66 -3.28
CA ARG A 68 0.77 10.01 -2.94
C ARG A 68 -0.38 10.94 -2.56
N GLY A 69 -1.52 10.85 -3.25
CA GLY A 69 -2.74 11.59 -2.93
C GLY A 69 -3.25 11.30 -1.51
N ILE A 70 -3.35 10.01 -1.15
CA ILE A 70 -3.80 9.58 0.19
C ILE A 70 -2.84 10.09 1.27
N THR A 71 -1.53 9.94 1.07
CA THR A 71 -0.54 10.45 2.03
C THR A 71 -0.63 11.97 2.19
N ASN A 72 -0.83 12.72 1.10
CA ASN A 72 -0.94 14.18 1.16
C ASN A 72 -2.24 14.64 1.81
N LEU A 73 -3.37 13.95 1.57
CA LEU A 73 -4.63 14.20 2.26
C LEU A 73 -4.50 13.95 3.76
N LEU A 74 -3.91 12.82 4.15
CA LEU A 74 -3.65 12.52 5.57
C LEU A 74 -2.73 13.57 6.21
N LYS A 75 -1.68 14.01 5.50
CA LYS A 75 -0.80 15.08 6.00
C LYS A 75 -1.57 16.37 6.21
N ARG A 76 -2.39 16.80 5.24
CA ARG A 76 -3.23 17.99 5.39
C ARG A 76 -4.22 17.89 6.55
N LEU A 77 -4.87 16.74 6.70
CA LEU A 77 -5.88 16.53 7.74
C LEU A 77 -5.28 16.45 9.15
N ILE A 78 -4.11 15.85 9.31
CA ILE A 78 -3.53 15.55 10.62
C ILE A 78 -2.49 16.60 11.04
N LEU A 79 -1.69 17.14 10.12
CA LEU A 79 -0.65 18.14 10.42
C LEU A 79 -1.13 19.59 10.19
N GLY A 80 -2.23 19.81 9.45
CA GLY A 80 -2.69 21.14 9.05
C GLY A 80 -1.68 21.87 8.14
N ASP A 81 -1.78 23.20 8.05
CA ASP A 81 -0.85 24.08 7.28
C ASP A 81 0.55 24.21 7.91
N LYS A 82 0.87 23.41 8.94
CA LYS A 82 2.22 23.31 9.49
C LYS A 82 3.09 22.41 8.61
N LEU A 83 3.22 22.80 7.35
CA LEU A 83 4.34 22.36 6.52
C LEU A 83 5.59 23.13 7.00
N PRO A 84 6.75 22.46 7.18
CA PRO A 84 8.01 23.17 7.31
C PRO A 84 8.35 23.96 6.04
#